data_AF-A0A836FX80-F1
#
_entry.id   AF-A0A836FX80-F1
#
_cell.length_a   1.000
_cell.length_b   1.000
_cell.length_c   1.000
_cell.angle_alpha   90.00
_cell.angle_beta   90.00
_cell.angle_gamma   90.00
#
_symmetry.space_group_name_H-M   'P 1'
#
loop_
_entity.id
_entity.type
_entity.pdbx_description
1 polymer ?
#
loop_
_entity_poly.entity_id
_entity_poly.type
_entity_poly.pdbx_seq_one_letter_code
_entity_poly.pdbx_strand_id
1 'polypeptide(L)'
;MASCALLQQCASGISRSSFRLSRLFSSKGTDIQKKPDIAKRKNLQETILSPEEAKYLQALKGTITVTDEDVGYVSGVPEEHIKTRKVRIYQPAKSAMQSGTNNIHFWQMDFDTRERWENPLMGWTSSGDPMSNIKVDFATKEEAIAHCKKMGWDYYVQKPNVSQPKPRSYGSNFSWNKRTRVSTK
;
A
#
# COMPACT_ATOMS: atom_id res chain seq x y z
N MET A 1 11.73 -32.56 24.51
CA MET A 1 10.37 -33.05 24.81
C MET A 1 9.41 -32.41 23.81
N ALA A 2 8.66 -33.24 23.07
CA ALA A 2 7.45 -33.03 22.25
C ALA A 2 7.06 -31.58 21.87
N SER A 3 7.03 -31.18 20.59
CA SER A 3 6.07 -31.59 19.52
C SER A 3 4.61 -31.20 19.80
N CYS A 4 4.16 -30.10 19.18
CA CYS A 4 2.76 -29.80 18.83
C CYS A 4 2.79 -28.71 17.73
N ALA A 5 3.03 -29.02 16.46
CA ALA A 5 1.99 -29.39 15.48
C ALA A 5 0.78 -28.43 15.54
N LEU A 6 0.78 -27.37 14.71
CA LEU A 6 0.04 -27.32 13.43
C LEU A 6 -1.45 -27.64 13.59
N LEU A 7 -2.33 -26.63 13.46
CA LEU A 7 -3.66 -26.78 12.87
C LEU A 7 -4.26 -25.41 12.52
N GLN A 8 -4.98 -25.38 11.39
CA GLN A 8 -5.78 -24.31 10.78
C GLN A 8 -5.00 -23.29 9.91
N GLN A 9 -4.64 -23.66 8.69
CA GLN A 9 -5.45 -23.75 7.45
C GLN A 9 -5.58 -22.41 6.71
N CYS A 10 -4.68 -22.28 5.72
CA CYS A 10 -4.89 -21.52 4.51
C CYS A 10 -6.16 -22.01 3.80
N ALA A 11 -7.09 -21.10 3.52
CA ALA A 11 -8.20 -21.32 2.63
C ALA A 11 -8.13 -20.33 1.46
N SER A 12 -7.46 -20.73 0.38
CA SER A 12 -7.77 -20.29 -0.99
C SER A 12 -6.91 -21.06 -2.00
N GLY A 13 -7.55 -21.64 -3.02
CA GLY A 13 -6.87 -22.01 -4.26
C GLY A 13 -6.59 -23.50 -4.50
N ILE A 14 -7.56 -24.38 -4.28
CA ILE A 14 -7.54 -25.76 -4.82
C ILE A 14 -7.69 -25.68 -6.35
N SER A 15 -6.56 -25.62 -7.06
CA SER A 15 -6.47 -26.07 -8.45
C SER A 15 -6.16 -27.56 -8.44
N ARG A 16 -7.10 -28.37 -8.92
CA ARG A 16 -7.00 -29.82 -9.00
C ARG A 16 -6.01 -30.23 -10.09
N SER A 17 -4.74 -30.42 -9.73
CA SER A 17 -3.82 -31.26 -10.50
C SER A 17 -3.32 -32.40 -9.61
N SER A 18 -3.97 -33.56 -9.75
CA SER A 18 -3.57 -34.81 -9.15
C SER A 18 -2.20 -35.25 -9.65
N PHE A 19 -1.14 -35.01 -8.87
CA PHE A 19 0.12 -35.73 -9.03
C PHE A 19 -0.05 -37.14 -8.47
N ARG A 20 -0.51 -38.06 -9.32
CA ARG A 20 -0.26 -39.48 -9.10
C ARG A 20 1.17 -39.78 -9.54
N LEU A 21 1.93 -40.36 -8.62
CA LEU A 21 3.23 -40.99 -8.88
C LEU A 21 3.02 -42.14 -9.88
N SER A 22 3.40 -41.96 -11.14
CA SER A 22 3.48 -43.06 -12.11
C SER A 22 4.93 -43.32 -12.47
N ARG A 23 5.43 -44.50 -12.10
CA ARG A 23 6.73 -45.03 -12.54
C ARG A 23 6.71 -45.11 -14.07
N LEU A 24 7.67 -44.46 -14.72
CA LEU A 24 7.88 -44.62 -16.16
C LEU A 24 8.71 -45.89 -16.38
N PHE A 25 8.04 -46.98 -16.72
CA PHE A 25 8.69 -48.10 -17.40
C PHE A 25 8.84 -47.74 -18.88
N SER A 26 10.07 -47.80 -19.35
CA SER A 26 10.44 -47.76 -20.76
C SER A 26 9.69 -48.87 -21.52
N SER A 27 8.86 -48.49 -22.48
CA SER A 27 8.57 -49.32 -23.66
C SER A 27 8.15 -48.41 -24.81
N LYS A 28 8.72 -48.72 -25.98
CA LYS A 28 8.43 -48.08 -27.27
C LYS A 28 7.01 -48.45 -27.70
N GLY A 29 6.19 -47.49 -28.12
CA GLY A 29 4.85 -47.80 -28.64
C GLY A 29 4.00 -46.58 -29.02
N THR A 30 4.06 -46.23 -30.31
CA THR A 30 3.02 -45.71 -31.22
C THR A 30 2.05 -44.60 -30.79
N ASP A 31 1.99 -43.56 -31.63
CA ASP A 31 1.08 -42.42 -31.61
C ASP A 31 -0.37 -42.76 -31.26
N ILE A 32 -0.85 -42.20 -30.15
CA ILE A 32 -2.29 -42.10 -29.87
C ILE A 32 -2.79 -40.86 -30.60
N GLN A 33 -3.44 -41.08 -31.75
CA GLN A 33 -4.17 -40.03 -32.46
C GLN A 33 -5.23 -39.43 -31.52
N LYS A 34 -5.09 -38.14 -31.19
CA LYS A 34 -6.17 -37.38 -30.56
C LYS A 34 -7.37 -37.38 -31.51
N LYS A 35 -8.50 -37.92 -31.05
CA LYS A 35 -9.79 -37.85 -31.77
C LYS A 35 -10.11 -36.37 -32.04
N PRO A 36 -10.49 -35.95 -33.26
CA PRO A 36 -10.72 -34.55 -33.55
C PRO A 36 -11.87 -34.02 -32.69
N ASP A 37 -11.66 -32.87 -32.07
CA ASP A 37 -12.64 -32.19 -31.22
C ASP A 37 -13.97 -32.05 -31.98
N ILE A 38 -15.06 -32.49 -31.35
CA ILE A 38 -16.43 -32.24 -31.82
C ILE A 38 -16.54 -30.74 -32.08
N ALA A 39 -16.95 -30.37 -33.30
CA ALA A 39 -17.07 -29.00 -33.76
C ALA A 39 -17.73 -28.16 -32.65
N LYS A 40 -16.98 -27.19 -32.10
CA LYS A 40 -17.52 -26.21 -31.15
C LYS A 40 -18.77 -25.62 -31.81
N ARG A 41 -19.96 -25.86 -31.24
CA ARG A 41 -21.19 -25.21 -31.71
C ARG A 41 -20.90 -23.71 -31.71
N LYS A 42 -20.94 -23.10 -32.88
CA LYS A 42 -20.85 -21.63 -32.99
C LYS A 42 -21.92 -21.06 -32.07
N ASN A 43 -21.54 -20.09 -31.24
CA ASN A 43 -22.48 -19.44 -30.35
C ASN A 43 -23.63 -18.90 -31.22
N LEU A 44 -24.87 -19.37 -31.02
CA LEU A 44 -25.99 -18.99 -31.88
C LEU A 44 -26.15 -17.47 -31.96
N GLN A 45 -25.81 -16.78 -30.86
CA GLN A 45 -25.79 -15.33 -30.76
C GLN A 45 -24.78 -14.67 -31.73
N GLU A 46 -23.60 -15.26 -31.93
CA GLU A 46 -22.58 -14.75 -32.86
C GLU A 46 -22.96 -14.92 -34.34
N THR A 47 -23.87 -15.86 -34.64
CA THR A 47 -24.37 -16.11 -36.00
C THR A 47 -25.62 -15.32 -36.38
N ILE A 48 -26.35 -14.79 -35.39
CA ILE A 48 -27.57 -13.99 -35.60
C ILE A 48 -27.22 -12.51 -35.81
N LEU A 49 -26.13 -12.04 -35.19
CA LEU A 49 -25.66 -10.66 -35.29
C LEU A 49 -25.00 -10.41 -36.64
N SER A 50 -25.22 -9.23 -37.21
CA SER A 50 -24.52 -8.82 -38.43
C SER A 50 -23.01 -8.77 -38.16
N PRO A 51 -22.16 -9.04 -39.18
CA PRO A 51 -20.71 -8.98 -39.01
C PRO A 51 -20.21 -7.59 -38.58
N GLU A 52 -21.01 -6.54 -38.75
CA GLU A 52 -20.74 -5.18 -38.27
C GLU A 52 -21.07 -5.01 -36.79
N GLU A 53 -22.21 -5.55 -36.32
CA GLU A 53 -22.61 -5.55 -34.91
C GLU A 53 -21.61 -6.34 -34.04
N ALA A 54 -21.11 -7.47 -34.55
CA ALA A 54 -20.10 -8.27 -33.85
C ALA A 54 -18.78 -7.49 -33.67
N LYS A 55 -18.35 -6.72 -34.68
CA LYS A 55 -17.16 -5.85 -34.60
C LYS A 55 -17.35 -4.71 -33.60
N TYR A 56 -18.55 -4.12 -33.57
CA TYR A 56 -18.90 -3.08 -32.60
C TYR A 56 -18.87 -3.60 -31.16
N LEU A 57 -19.48 -4.76 -30.90
CA LEU A 57 -19.43 -5.41 -29.58
C LEU A 57 -18.02 -5.84 -29.19
N GLN A 58 -17.20 -6.26 -30.15
CA GLN A 58 -15.79 -6.58 -29.93
C GLN A 58 -14.98 -5.33 -29.54
N ALA A 59 -15.24 -4.20 -30.21
CA ALA A 59 -14.61 -2.91 -29.89
C ALA A 59 -15.03 -2.40 -28.50
N LEU A 60 -16.31 -2.54 -28.13
CA LEU A 60 -16.82 -2.24 -26.79
C LEU A 60 -16.24 -3.15 -25.70
N LYS A 61 -15.90 -4.39 -26.03
CA LYS A 61 -15.22 -5.33 -25.13
C LYS A 61 -13.72 -5.04 -24.96
N GLY A 62 -13.16 -4.10 -25.73
CA GLY A 62 -11.76 -3.71 -25.63
C GLY A 62 -11.46 -2.95 -24.33
N THR A 63 -10.27 -3.14 -23.77
CA THR A 63 -9.81 -2.36 -22.61
C THR A 63 -9.51 -0.93 -23.05
N ILE A 64 -10.11 0.04 -22.36
CA ILE A 64 -9.83 1.46 -22.54
C ILE A 64 -8.57 1.81 -21.76
N THR A 65 -7.60 2.47 -22.40
CA THR A 65 -6.39 2.99 -21.74
C THR A 65 -6.65 4.40 -21.23
N VAL A 66 -6.78 4.56 -19.91
CA VAL A 66 -6.90 5.88 -19.24
C VAL A 66 -5.51 6.29 -18.75
N THR A 67 -5.07 7.49 -19.11
CA THR A 67 -3.71 7.99 -18.81
C THR A 67 -3.61 8.75 -17.49
N ASP A 68 -4.64 9.50 -17.12
CA ASP A 68 -4.62 10.42 -15.99
C ASP A 68 -5.76 10.11 -15.02
N GLU A 69 -5.45 10.05 -13.71
CA GLU A 69 -6.38 9.72 -12.64
C GLU A 69 -6.67 10.94 -11.75
N ASP A 70 -7.64 11.78 -12.14
CA ASP A 70 -8.07 12.92 -11.34
C ASP A 70 -9.31 12.57 -10.51
N VAL A 71 -9.07 11.99 -9.32
CA VAL A 71 -10.13 11.55 -8.39
C VAL A 71 -10.69 12.72 -7.57
N GLY A 72 -9.93 13.81 -7.44
CA GLY A 72 -10.30 14.98 -6.65
C GLY A 72 -11.70 15.53 -6.96
N TYR A 73 -12.07 15.62 -8.24
CA TYR A 73 -13.36 16.13 -8.70
C TYR A 73 -14.56 15.25 -8.28
N VAL A 74 -14.35 13.94 -8.15
CA VAL A 74 -15.39 12.97 -7.80
C VAL A 74 -15.53 12.80 -6.28
N SER A 75 -14.48 13.17 -5.52
CA SER A 75 -14.39 12.92 -4.08
C SER A 75 -15.42 13.65 -3.21
N GLY A 76 -16.08 14.69 -3.73
CA GLY A 76 -17.02 15.53 -2.98
C GLY A 76 -16.37 16.52 -2.01
N VAL A 77 -15.03 16.59 -1.98
CA VAL A 77 -14.30 17.63 -1.23
C VAL A 77 -14.45 18.97 -1.97
N PRO A 78 -14.79 20.06 -1.27
CA PRO A 78 -14.90 21.37 -1.91
C PRO A 78 -13.55 21.83 -2.46
N GLU A 79 -13.59 22.50 -3.61
CA GLU A 79 -12.41 22.94 -4.37
C GLU A 79 -11.47 23.84 -3.55
N GLU A 80 -12.03 24.63 -2.63
CA GLU A 80 -11.29 25.47 -1.70
C GLU A 80 -10.27 24.67 -0.87
N HIS A 81 -10.63 23.47 -0.43
CA HIS A 81 -9.76 22.63 0.39
C HIS A 81 -8.75 21.84 -0.45
N ILE A 82 -9.04 21.60 -1.73
CA ILE A 82 -8.14 20.91 -2.65
C ILE A 82 -6.98 21.83 -3.05
N LYS A 83 -7.30 23.08 -3.44
CA LYS A 83 -6.30 24.02 -4.00
C LYS A 83 -5.53 24.82 -2.95
N THR A 84 -6.19 25.22 -1.86
CA THR A 84 -5.58 26.16 -0.90
C THR A 84 -4.60 25.47 0.05
N ARG A 85 -4.83 24.17 0.32
CA ARG A 85 -4.08 23.46 1.36
C ARG A 85 -2.84 22.81 0.81
N LYS A 86 -1.87 22.69 1.71
CA LYS A 86 -0.66 21.94 1.44
C LYS A 86 -0.56 20.73 2.35
N VAL A 87 -0.31 19.59 1.75
CA VAL A 87 -0.11 18.31 2.40
C VAL A 87 1.36 18.13 2.75
N ARG A 88 1.62 17.68 3.97
CA ARG A 88 2.95 17.28 4.43
C ARG A 88 3.04 15.76 4.46
N ILE A 89 4.01 15.22 3.74
CA ILE A 89 4.35 13.80 3.74
C ILE A 89 5.64 13.62 4.54
N TYR A 90 5.59 12.86 5.64
CA TYR A 90 6.72 12.70 6.56
C TYR A 90 6.73 11.35 7.25
N GLN A 91 7.86 10.96 7.81
CA GLN A 91 7.92 9.89 8.81
C GLN A 91 7.81 10.53 10.20
N PRO A 92 6.87 10.09 11.05
CA PRO A 92 6.70 10.65 12.38
C PRO A 92 7.97 10.50 13.21
N ALA A 93 8.29 11.54 13.97
CA ALA A 93 9.44 11.53 14.85
C ALA A 93 9.17 10.66 16.09
N LYS A 94 10.22 10.01 16.60
CA LYS A 94 10.14 9.27 17.85
C LYS A 94 9.83 10.22 19.00
N SER A 95 8.90 9.86 19.88
CA SER A 95 8.67 10.59 21.13
C SER A 95 9.97 10.67 21.94
N ALA A 96 10.34 11.87 22.39
CA ALA A 96 11.56 12.07 23.18
C ALA A 96 11.48 11.42 24.57
N MET A 97 10.27 11.32 25.13
CA MET A 97 10.03 10.75 26.46
C MET A 97 10.08 9.22 26.48
N GLN A 98 9.88 8.57 25.33
CA GLN A 98 9.84 7.12 25.23
C GLN A 98 11.01 6.58 24.38
N SER A 99 11.48 5.38 24.72
CA SER A 99 12.54 4.70 23.96
C SER A 99 12.03 3.86 22.79
N GLY A 100 10.74 3.50 22.78
CA GLY A 100 10.12 2.65 21.76
C GLY A 100 10.19 3.24 20.34
N THR A 101 10.39 2.37 19.35
CA THR A 101 10.58 2.74 17.94
C THR A 101 9.48 2.27 17.00
N ASN A 102 8.44 1.59 17.48
CA ASN A 102 7.44 1.00 16.58
C ASN A 102 6.68 2.06 15.75
N ASN A 103 6.51 3.26 16.31
CA ASN A 103 5.66 4.31 15.73
C ASN A 103 6.35 5.16 14.65
N ILE A 104 7.56 4.82 14.19
CA ILE A 104 8.32 5.64 13.22
C ILE A 104 8.53 5.00 11.85
N HIS A 105 8.06 3.76 11.65
CA HIS A 105 8.39 2.96 10.46
C HIS A 105 7.44 3.14 9.28
N PHE A 106 6.39 3.96 9.41
CA PHE A 106 5.42 4.25 8.36
C PHE A 106 5.54 5.71 7.89
N TRP A 107 5.01 5.97 6.71
CA TRP A 107 4.86 7.33 6.19
C TRP A 107 3.49 7.85 6.58
N GLN A 108 3.43 9.09 7.00
CA GLN A 108 2.18 9.74 7.37
C GLN A 108 1.99 11.00 6.53
N MET A 109 0.74 11.20 6.15
CA MET A 109 0.28 12.39 5.46
C MET A 109 -0.62 13.18 6.39
N ASP A 110 -0.34 14.47 6.55
CA ASP A 110 -1.20 15.41 7.28
C ASP A 110 -1.38 16.72 6.51
N PHE A 111 -2.46 17.43 6.83
CA PHE A 111 -2.76 18.75 6.29
C PHE A 111 -2.16 19.86 7.17
N ASP A 112 -2.03 21.04 6.58
CA ASP A 112 -1.74 22.26 7.29
C ASP A 112 -2.82 22.57 8.34
N THR A 113 -2.38 23.08 9.48
CA THR A 113 -3.28 23.45 10.58
C THR A 113 -3.80 24.87 10.38
N ARG A 114 -5.13 25.01 10.30
CA ARG A 114 -5.81 26.32 10.28
C ARG A 114 -6.10 26.85 11.70
N GLU A 115 -6.71 28.03 11.75
CA GLU A 115 -7.08 28.71 12.98
C GLU A 115 -7.98 27.85 13.88
N ARG A 116 -7.69 27.94 15.18
CA ARG A 116 -8.51 27.42 16.27
C ARG A 116 -8.75 28.58 17.24
N TRP A 117 -10.00 28.82 17.60
CA TRP A 117 -10.40 29.91 18.48
C TRP A 117 -11.06 29.39 19.75
N GLU A 118 -11.17 30.26 20.76
CA GLU A 118 -11.83 29.95 22.02
C GLU A 118 -13.35 30.11 21.89
N ASN A 119 -14.11 29.12 22.38
CA ASN A 119 -15.56 29.19 22.48
C ASN A 119 -15.95 30.17 23.61
N PRO A 120 -16.70 31.25 23.34
CA PRO A 120 -17.00 32.29 24.33
C PRO A 120 -17.81 31.80 25.54
N LEU A 121 -18.53 30.68 25.42
CA LEU A 121 -19.33 30.14 26.53
C LEU A 121 -18.53 29.21 27.45
N MET A 122 -17.83 28.23 26.87
CA MET A 122 -17.20 27.12 27.61
C MET A 122 -15.66 27.16 27.62
N GLY A 123 -15.03 28.01 26.82
CA GLY A 123 -13.57 28.06 26.68
C GLY A 123 -12.97 26.92 25.84
N TRP A 124 -13.78 26.14 25.13
CA TRP A 124 -13.30 25.04 24.27
C TRP A 124 -12.62 25.53 22.99
N THR A 125 -11.68 24.75 22.47
CA THR A 125 -11.01 25.02 21.19
C THR A 125 -11.92 24.66 20.01
N SER A 126 -12.57 25.67 19.44
CA SER A 126 -13.43 25.53 18.26
C SER A 126 -12.62 25.68 16.98
N SER A 127 -13.06 25.03 15.89
CA SER A 127 -12.43 25.14 14.58
C SER A 127 -13.46 24.96 13.47
N GLY A 128 -13.26 25.66 12.35
CA GLY A 128 -14.05 25.51 11.12
C GLY A 128 -13.39 24.59 10.09
N ASP A 129 -12.38 23.83 10.50
CA ASP A 129 -11.55 23.03 9.60
C ASP A 129 -11.94 21.53 9.63
N PRO A 130 -12.53 20.98 8.54
CA PRO A 130 -12.88 19.57 8.48
C PRO A 130 -11.68 18.63 8.29
N MET A 131 -10.58 19.11 7.70
CA MET A 131 -9.38 18.30 7.39
C MET A 131 -8.37 18.29 8.54
N SER A 132 -8.60 19.10 9.58
CA SER A 132 -7.64 19.35 10.67
C SER A 132 -7.18 18.11 11.45
N ASN A 133 -8.00 17.07 11.49
CA ASN A 133 -7.73 15.84 12.25
C ASN A 133 -7.45 14.63 11.35
N ILE A 134 -7.39 14.82 10.03
CA ILE A 134 -7.14 13.72 9.09
C ILE A 134 -5.64 13.42 9.07
N LYS A 135 -5.33 12.15 9.32
CA LYS A 135 -4.00 11.57 9.17
C LYS A 135 -4.14 10.25 8.45
N VAL A 136 -3.33 10.05 7.43
CA VAL A 136 -3.33 8.82 6.64
C VAL A 136 -1.95 8.21 6.70
N ASP A 137 -1.90 6.94 7.05
CA ASP A 137 -0.67 6.18 7.19
C ASP A 137 -0.46 5.33 5.92
N PHE A 138 0.77 5.33 5.43
CA PHE A 138 1.21 4.68 4.20
C PHE A 138 2.44 3.81 4.48
N ALA A 139 2.61 2.75 3.70
CA ALA A 139 3.79 1.89 3.82
C ALA A 139 5.01 2.55 3.17
N THR A 140 4.82 3.21 2.03
CA THR A 140 5.91 3.80 1.25
C THR A 140 5.69 5.28 0.96
N LYS A 141 6.78 6.01 0.71
CA LYS A 141 6.74 7.41 0.29
C LYS A 141 6.03 7.59 -1.04
N GLU A 142 6.27 6.67 -1.97
CA GLU A 142 5.76 6.75 -3.35
C GLU A 142 4.25 6.59 -3.38
N GLU A 143 3.70 5.72 -2.53
CA GLU A 143 2.27 5.53 -2.34
C GLU A 143 1.60 6.81 -1.82
N ALA A 144 2.20 7.47 -0.81
CA ALA A 144 1.70 8.74 -0.29
C ALA A 144 1.70 9.84 -1.37
N ILE A 145 2.77 9.90 -2.19
CA ILE A 145 2.87 10.85 -3.32
C ILE A 145 1.80 10.54 -4.38
N ALA A 146 1.63 9.27 -4.75
CA ALA A 146 0.65 8.86 -5.73
C ALA A 146 -0.77 9.21 -5.26
N HIS A 147 -1.07 9.01 -3.97
CA HIS A 147 -2.36 9.38 -3.40
C HIS A 147 -2.62 10.90 -3.49
N CYS A 148 -1.64 11.73 -3.12
CA CYS A 148 -1.78 13.19 -3.23
C CYS A 148 -1.98 13.64 -4.68
N LYS A 149 -1.25 13.04 -5.63
CA LYS A 149 -1.39 13.32 -7.06
C LYS A 149 -2.78 12.96 -7.58
N LYS A 150 -3.29 11.76 -7.23
CA LYS A 150 -4.65 11.32 -7.60
C LYS A 150 -5.75 12.25 -7.09
N MET A 151 -5.55 12.82 -5.89
CA MET A 151 -6.51 13.76 -5.30
C MET A 151 -6.32 15.20 -5.77
N GLY A 152 -5.19 15.52 -6.40
CA GLY A 152 -4.86 16.88 -6.85
C GLY A 152 -4.44 17.83 -5.72
N TRP A 153 -3.85 17.31 -4.64
CA TRP A 153 -3.36 18.13 -3.52
C TRP A 153 -1.90 18.55 -3.69
N ASP A 154 -1.60 19.81 -3.39
CA ASP A 154 -0.23 20.30 -3.31
C ASP A 154 0.47 19.65 -2.12
N TYR A 155 1.64 19.04 -2.34
CA TYR A 155 2.35 18.34 -1.29
C TYR A 155 3.83 18.75 -1.20
N TYR A 156 4.44 18.51 -0.04
CA TYR A 156 5.89 18.50 0.11
C TYR A 156 6.32 17.30 0.95
N VAL A 157 7.51 16.79 0.64
CA VAL A 157 8.06 15.63 1.34
C VAL A 157 9.15 16.09 2.29
N GLN A 158 8.96 15.80 3.58
CA GLN A 158 9.98 15.97 4.59
C GLN A 158 10.97 14.81 4.58
N LYS A 159 12.26 15.10 4.69
CA LYS A 159 13.30 14.08 4.81
C LYS A 159 13.12 13.30 6.13
N PRO A 160 13.16 11.94 6.12
CA PRO A 160 13.02 11.16 7.33
C PRO A 160 14.22 11.37 8.27
N ASN A 161 13.94 11.43 9.57
CA ASN A 161 14.96 11.57 10.61
C ASN A 161 15.43 10.19 11.09
N VAL A 162 16.48 9.67 10.45
CA VAL A 162 17.06 8.37 10.78
C VAL A 162 18.23 8.55 11.75
N SER A 163 18.15 7.90 12.91
CA SER A 163 19.25 7.89 13.89
C SER A 163 20.37 6.95 13.43
N GLN A 164 21.60 7.46 13.37
CA GLN A 164 22.76 6.64 13.03
C GLN A 164 23.23 5.83 14.26
N PRO A 165 23.55 4.53 14.10
CA PRO A 165 24.08 3.73 15.19
C PRO A 165 25.46 4.25 15.61
N LYS A 166 25.60 4.59 16.89
CA LYS A 166 26.87 5.06 17.45
C LYS A 166 27.62 3.88 18.08
N PRO A 167 28.93 3.69 17.80
CA PRO A 167 29.72 2.67 18.48
C PRO A 167 29.81 3.01 19.97
N ARG A 168 29.39 2.08 20.83
CA ARG A 168 29.45 2.21 22.29
C ARG A 168 30.26 1.04 22.85
N SER A 169 31.32 1.33 23.59
CA SER A 169 32.09 0.33 24.34
C SER A 169 32.05 0.68 25.81
N TYR A 170 31.65 -0.27 26.66
CA TYR A 170 31.59 -0.07 28.11
C TYR A 170 32.99 0.17 28.71
N GLY A 171 34.04 -0.44 28.13
CA GLY A 171 35.43 -0.21 28.54
C GLY A 171 35.89 1.24 28.34
N SER A 172 35.30 1.97 27.38
CA SER A 172 35.59 3.39 27.16
C SER A 172 35.20 4.27 28.36
N ASN A 173 34.25 3.83 29.20
CA ASN A 173 33.86 4.54 30.41
C ASN A 173 34.97 4.54 31.50
N PHE A 174 36.01 3.71 31.36
CA PHE A 174 37.10 3.56 32.34
C PHE A 174 38.50 3.72 31.73
N SER A 175 38.61 4.45 30.61
CA SER A 175 39.88 4.69 29.92
C SER A 175 40.92 5.38 30.81
N TRP A 176 42.15 4.86 30.84
CA TRP A 176 43.27 5.42 31.62
C TRP A 176 43.63 6.85 31.21
N ASN A 177 43.72 7.13 29.90
CA ASN A 177 44.22 8.41 29.35
C ASN A 177 43.24 9.06 28.35
N LYS A 178 41.93 8.82 28.48
CA LYS A 178 40.91 9.51 27.66
C LYS A 178 39.89 10.20 28.56
N ARG A 179 39.30 11.28 28.06
CA ARG A 179 38.27 12.06 28.76
C ARG A 179 36.89 11.38 28.80
N THR A 180 36.78 10.17 28.26
CA THR A 180 35.56 9.35 28.31
C THR A 180 35.35 8.68 29.66
N ARG A 181 36.34 8.75 30.58
CA ARG A 181 36.23 8.19 31.91
C ARG A 181 35.11 8.86 32.72
N VAL A 182 34.11 8.10 33.13
CA VAL A 182 33.02 8.59 33.98
C VAL A 182 33.47 8.67 35.43
N SER A 183 32.98 9.67 36.17
CA SER A 183 33.28 9.83 37.61
C SER A 183 32.45 8.90 38.49
N THR A 184 31.24 8.55 38.04
CA THR A 184 30.28 7.71 38.76
C THR A 184 29.54 6.77 37.79
N LYS A 185 28.91 5.71 38.32
CA LYS A 185 28.15 4.71 37.55
C LYS A 185 26.81 4.43 38.21
#